data_AF-A0A3C0Y564-F1
#
_entry.id   AF-A0A3C0Y564-F1
#
_cell.length_a   1.000
_cell.length_b   1.000
_cell.length_c   1.000
_cell.angle_alpha   90.00
_cell.angle_beta   90.00
_cell.angle_gamma   90.00
#
_symmetry.space_group_name_H-M   'P 1'
#
loop_
_entity.id
_entity.type
_entity.pdbx_description
1 polymer ?
#
loop_
_entity_poly.entity_id
_entity_poly.type
_entity_poly.pdbx_seq_one_letter_code
_entity_poly.pdbx_strand_id
1 'polypeptide(L)'
;MKVGIVCEGRLAGEDAQVFEHFARRIAPDAAVKTFPQGTKPELIAEAGAVVASLFATGYDKVLIMWDIEPRWGKPDGEQQDTQDIQVSLGNAGVAAHL
;
A
#
# COMPACT_ATOMS: atom_id res chain seq x y z
N MET A 1 -8.61 13.66 -8.66
CA MET A 1 -8.45 12.80 -7.47
C MET A 1 -7.00 12.41 -7.35
N LYS A 2 -6.40 12.51 -6.15
CA LYS A 2 -5.07 12.02 -5.81
C LYS A 2 -5.17 10.63 -5.19
N VAL A 3 -4.50 9.65 -5.79
CA VAL A 3 -4.47 8.27 -5.30
C VAL A 3 -3.03 7.88 -4.96
N GLY A 4 -2.80 7.47 -3.72
CA GLY A 4 -1.54 6.91 -3.28
C GLY A 4 -1.61 5.38 -3.36
N ILE A 5 -0.56 4.75 -3.87
CA ILE A 5 -0.41 3.29 -3.84
C ILE A 5 0.77 2.98 -2.94
N VAL A 6 0.53 2.42 -1.76
CA VAL A 6 1.57 1.90 -0.86
C VAL A 6 1.80 0.44 -1.26
N CYS A 7 3.04 0.04 -1.51
CA CYS A 7 3.32 -1.31 -1.99
C CYS A 7 4.66 -1.85 -1.52
N GLU A 8 4.90 -3.14 -1.76
CA GLU A 8 6.24 -3.72 -1.67
C GLU A 8 7.15 -3.19 -2.79
N GLY A 9 8.43 -3.57 -2.73
CA GLY A 9 9.44 -3.20 -3.70
C GLY A 9 10.14 -1.89 -3.36
N ARG A 10 10.86 -1.34 -4.34
CA ARG A 10 11.76 -0.20 -4.17
C ARG A 10 11.31 1.00 -4.99
N LEU A 11 11.77 2.19 -4.58
CA LEU A 11 11.56 3.41 -5.36
C LEU A 11 12.03 3.22 -6.81
N ALA A 12 11.17 3.57 -7.77
CA ALA A 12 11.39 3.35 -9.21
C ALA A 12 11.61 1.87 -9.62
N GLY A 13 11.26 0.92 -8.76
CA GLY A 13 11.20 -0.51 -9.08
C GLY A 13 10.09 -0.87 -10.06
N GLU A 14 10.05 -2.13 -10.43
CA GLU A 14 9.09 -2.75 -11.32
C GLU A 14 7.64 -2.49 -10.91
N ASP A 15 7.30 -2.70 -9.63
CA ASP A 15 5.96 -2.48 -9.09
C ASP A 15 5.51 -1.03 -9.27
N ALA A 16 6.37 -0.08 -8.87
CA ALA A 16 6.10 1.35 -9.01
C ALA A 16 5.84 1.75 -10.47
N GLN A 17 6.66 1.24 -11.40
CA GLN A 17 6.51 1.52 -12.83
C GLN A 17 5.23 0.91 -13.40
N VAL A 18 4.95 -0.35 -13.08
CA VAL A 18 3.79 -1.09 -13.57
C VAL A 18 2.50 -0.48 -13.03
N PHE A 19 2.40 -0.25 -11.72
CA PHE A 19 1.18 0.28 -11.10
C PHE A 19 0.84 1.69 -11.59
N GLU A 20 1.80 2.61 -11.65
CA GLU A 20 1.55 3.96 -12.20
C GLU A 20 1.21 3.92 -13.70
N HIS A 21 1.75 2.96 -14.45
CA HIS A 21 1.44 2.77 -15.86
C HIS A 21 0.03 2.21 -16.09
N PHE A 22 -0.43 1.25 -15.29
CA PHE A 22 -1.79 0.73 -15.35
C PHE A 22 -2.83 1.72 -14.82
N ALA A 23 -2.52 2.41 -13.72
CA ALA A 23 -3.42 3.40 -13.14
C ALA A 23 -3.82 4.49 -14.15
N ARG A 24 -2.87 4.97 -14.94
CA ARG A 24 -3.13 5.95 -16.02
C ARG A 24 -4.05 5.45 -17.13
N ARG A 25 -4.15 4.13 -17.34
CA ARG A 25 -5.08 3.54 -18.31
C ARG A 25 -6.48 3.35 -17.74
N ILE A 26 -6.56 3.03 -16.45
CA ILE A 26 -7.82 2.76 -15.76
C ILE A 26 -8.54 4.07 -15.42
N ALA A 27 -7.80 5.05 -14.90
CA ALA A 27 -8.31 6.34 -14.45
C ALA A 27 -7.40 7.47 -14.95
N PRO A 28 -7.52 7.86 -16.23
CA PRO A 28 -6.60 8.82 -16.86
C PRO A 28 -6.61 10.21 -16.20
N ASP A 29 -7.73 10.60 -15.57
CA ASP A 29 -7.87 11.89 -14.88
C ASP A 29 -7.41 11.87 -13.41
N ALA A 30 -7.01 10.69 -12.89
CA ALA A 30 -6.49 10.56 -11.54
C ALA A 30 -4.98 10.85 -11.49
N ALA A 31 -4.55 11.62 -10.50
CA ALA A 31 -3.14 11.78 -10.17
C ALA A 31 -2.71 10.63 -9.25
N VAL A 32 -2.07 9.61 -9.82
CA VAL A 32 -1.67 8.40 -9.10
C VAL A 32 -0.17 8.37 -8.85
N LYS A 33 0.25 8.04 -7.63
CA LYS A 33 1.66 7.89 -7.24
C LYS A 33 1.87 6.67 -6.37
N THR A 34 2.97 5.96 -6.60
CA THR A 34 3.39 4.80 -5.79
C THR A 34 4.40 5.18 -4.70
N PHE A 35 4.31 4.48 -3.57
CA PHE A 35 5.09 4.63 -2.35
C PHE A 35 5.60 3.26 -1.88
N PRO A 36 6.68 2.73 -2.48
CA PRO A 36 7.21 1.42 -2.14
C PRO A 36 7.81 1.39 -0.73
N GLN A 37 7.63 0.28 -0.01
CA GLN A 37 8.02 0.08 1.39
C GLN A 37 9.08 -1.01 1.59
N GLY A 38 9.76 -1.46 0.54
CA GLY A 38 10.77 -2.51 0.63
C GLY A 38 10.16 -3.90 0.64
N THR A 39 10.27 -4.60 1.75
CA THR A 39 9.83 -5.99 1.93
C THR A 39 8.42 -6.07 2.54
N LYS A 40 7.74 -7.23 2.44
CA LYS A 40 6.43 -7.46 3.10
C LYS A 40 6.40 -7.05 4.57
N PRO A 41 7.38 -7.47 5.41
CA PRO A 41 7.35 -7.10 6.82
C PRO A 41 7.46 -5.59 7.03
N GLU A 42 8.24 -4.90 6.21
CA GLU A 42 8.37 -3.44 6.25
C GLU A 42 7.07 -2.76 5.81
N LEU A 43 6.43 -3.24 4.73
CA LEU A 43 5.11 -2.77 4.32
C LEU A 43 4.08 -2.90 5.44
N ILE A 44 3.98 -4.08 6.06
CA ILE A 44 3.01 -4.34 7.14
C ILE A 44 3.29 -3.42 8.35
N ALA A 45 4.56 -3.29 8.74
CA ALA A 45 4.96 -2.46 9.87
C ALA A 45 4.64 -0.97 9.64
N GLU A 46 4.91 -0.46 8.44
CA GLU A 46 4.86 0.98 8.15
C GLU A 46 3.55 1.45 7.50
N ALA A 47 2.67 0.53 7.06
CA ALA A 47 1.44 0.84 6.32
C ALA A 47 0.61 1.95 6.98
N GLY A 48 0.35 1.84 8.29
CA GLY A 48 -0.42 2.82 9.04
C GLY A 48 0.18 4.23 8.98
N ALA A 49 1.48 4.35 9.27
CA ALA A 49 2.17 5.64 9.31
C ALA A 49 2.21 6.31 7.93
N VAL A 50 2.48 5.53 6.88
CA VAL A 50 2.51 6.03 5.49
C VAL A 50 1.12 6.48 5.05
N VAL A 51 0.08 5.68 5.29
CA VAL A 51 -1.31 6.01 4.94
C VAL A 51 -1.76 7.29 5.63
N ALA A 52 -1.47 7.43 6.94
CA ALA A 52 -1.75 8.66 7.68
C ALA A 52 -1.05 9.88 7.08
N SER A 53 0.22 9.75 6.71
CA SER A 53 0.98 10.82 6.05
C SER A 53 0.37 11.20 4.68
N LEU A 54 -0.07 10.22 3.90
CA LEU A 54 -0.71 10.48 2.60
C LEU A 54 -2.02 11.24 2.75
N PHE A 55 -2.87 10.84 3.70
CA PHE A 55 -4.09 11.61 3.98
C PHE A 55 -3.77 13.02 4.48
N ALA A 56 -2.80 13.18 5.39
CA ALA A 56 -2.37 14.49 5.87
C ALA A 56 -1.79 15.40 4.76
N THR A 57 -1.28 14.82 3.67
CA THR A 57 -0.72 15.54 2.51
C THR A 57 -1.72 15.69 1.35
N GLY A 58 -2.99 15.36 1.58
CA GLY A 58 -4.08 15.63 0.64
C GLY A 58 -4.27 14.56 -0.43
N TYR A 59 -3.95 13.30 -0.13
CA TYR A 59 -4.43 12.18 -0.95
C TYR A 59 -5.90 11.87 -0.63
N ASP A 60 -6.69 11.64 -1.67
CA ASP A 60 -8.13 11.36 -1.54
C ASP A 60 -8.39 9.87 -1.26
N LYS A 61 -7.52 9.00 -1.80
CA LYS A 61 -7.59 7.55 -1.63
C LYS A 61 -6.18 6.98 -1.49
N VAL A 62 -6.05 5.93 -0.68
CA VAL A 62 -4.83 5.16 -0.56
C VAL A 62 -5.15 3.70 -0.80
N LEU A 63 -4.40 3.06 -1.70
CA LEU A 63 -4.43 1.63 -1.97
C LEU A 63 -3.19 1.01 -1.33
N ILE A 64 -3.34 -0.12 -0.66
CA ILE A 64 -2.22 -0.93 -0.17
C ILE A 64 -2.18 -2.17 -1.07
N MET A 65 -1.05 -2.39 -1.74
CA MET A 65 -0.89 -3.45 -2.74
C MET A 65 0.33 -4.30 -2.41
N TRP A 66 0.13 -5.59 -2.22
CA TRP A 66 1.18 -6.56 -1.96
C TRP A 66 0.91 -7.84 -2.73
N ASP A 67 1.93 -8.68 -2.86
CA ASP A 67 1.73 -10.00 -3.41
C ASP A 67 0.98 -10.90 -2.41
N ILE A 68 0.02 -11.69 -2.90
CA ILE A 68 -0.68 -12.67 -2.05
C ILE A 68 0.31 -13.76 -1.57
N GLU A 69 1.38 -14.01 -2.33
CA GLU A 69 2.49 -14.94 -2.02
C GLU A 69 3.83 -14.18 -2.06
N PRO A 70 4.75 -14.30 -1.05
CA PRO A 70 5.28 -15.61 -0.69
C PRO A 70 5.68 -15.80 0.79
N ARG A 71 5.24 -16.89 1.43
CA ARG A 71 5.96 -17.47 2.57
C ARG A 71 6.07 -18.98 2.42
N TRP A 72 7.01 -19.44 1.58
CA TRP A 72 7.38 -20.84 1.48
C TRP A 72 7.63 -21.41 2.89
N GLY A 73 6.70 -22.25 3.38
CA GLY A 73 6.82 -22.91 4.66
C GLY A 73 6.34 -22.14 5.90
N LYS A 74 5.55 -21.06 5.76
CA LYS A 74 4.81 -20.49 6.91
C LYS A 74 3.30 -20.77 6.84
N PRO A 75 2.62 -20.93 7.99
CA PRO A 75 1.18 -21.17 8.04
C PRO A 75 0.34 -19.89 7.85
N ASP A 76 0.96 -18.71 7.87
CA ASP A 76 0.31 -17.42 7.70
C ASP A 76 0.39 -16.92 6.24
N GLY A 77 -0.77 -16.52 5.70
CA GLY A 77 -0.94 -16.03 4.33
C GLY A 77 -1.72 -14.71 4.29
N GLU A 78 -2.34 -14.41 3.14
CA GLU A 78 -3.11 -13.17 2.88
C GLU A 78 -4.01 -12.73 4.04
N GLN A 79 -4.71 -13.69 4.67
CA GLN A 79 -5.62 -13.39 5.77
C GLN A 79 -4.90 -12.78 6.98
N GLN A 80 -3.71 -13.27 7.32
CA GLN A 80 -2.92 -12.72 8.42
C GLN A 80 -2.29 -11.40 8.03
N ASP A 81 -1.74 -11.29 6.82
CA ASP A 81 -1.17 -10.03 6.32
C ASP A 81 -2.24 -8.92 6.34
N THR A 82 -3.49 -9.24 5.97
CA THR A 82 -4.64 -8.32 6.05
C THR A 82 -4.92 -7.88 7.49
N GLN A 83 -4.93 -8.81 8.45
CA GLN A 83 -5.15 -8.49 9.86
C GLN A 83 -4.04 -7.59 10.41
N ASP A 84 -2.79 -7.90 10.07
CA ASP A 84 -1.63 -7.14 10.55
C ASP A 84 -1.63 -5.71 9.96
N ILE A 85 -1.99 -5.57 8.67
CA ILE A 85 -2.19 -4.25 8.04
C ILE A 85 -3.34 -3.49 8.72
N GLN A 86 -4.47 -4.14 9.01
CA GLN A 86 -5.60 -3.50 9.72
C GLN A 86 -5.19 -3.02 11.11
N VAL A 87 -4.40 -3.80 11.85
CA VAL A 87 -3.85 -3.39 13.15
C VAL A 87 -2.94 -2.17 12.98
N SER A 88 -2.04 -2.18 11.98
CA SER A 88 -1.17 -1.04 11.66
C SER A 88 -1.99 0.23 11.36
N LEU A 89 -3.05 0.12 10.56
CA LEU A 89 -3.96 1.22 10.23
C LEU A 89 -4.76 1.72 11.46
N GLY A 90 -5.20 0.81 12.32
CA GLY A 90 -5.87 1.13 13.58
C GLY A 90 -4.98 1.93 14.52
N ASN A 91 -3.73 1.49 14.70
CA ASN A 91 -2.74 2.18 15.53
C ASN A 91 -2.41 3.58 15.01
N ALA A 92 -2.45 3.79 13.69
CA ALA A 92 -2.23 5.09 13.07
C ALA A 92 -3.49 5.98 13.02
N GLY A 93 -4.64 5.53 13.55
CA GLY A 93 -5.88 6.30 13.59
C GLY A 93 -6.56 6.48 12.23
N VAL A 94 -6.21 5.67 11.23
CA VAL A 94 -6.76 5.75 9.86
C VAL A 94 -7.72 4.60 9.53
N ALA A 95 -8.09 3.77 10.52
CA ALA A 95 -9.03 2.67 10.33
C ALA A 95 -10.44 3.11 9.88
N ALA A 96 -10.84 4.37 10.08
CA ALA A 96 -12.10 4.90 9.56
C ALA A 96 -12.13 5.03 8.03
N HIS A 97 -10.99 4.82 7.36
CA HIS A 97 -10.84 4.83 5.91
C HIS A 97 -10.76 3.42 5.31
N LEU A 98 -10.95 2.37 6.13
CA LEU A 98 -11.08 0.97 5.69
C LEU A 98 -12.43 0.73 5.01
#